data_AF-A0A7C2F5L7-F1
#
_entry.id   AF-A0A7C2F5L7-F1
#
_cell.length_a   1.000
_cell.length_b   1.000
_cell.length_c   1.000
_cell.angle_alpha   90.00
_cell.angle_beta   90.00
_cell.angle_gamma   90.00
#
_symmetry.space_group_name_H-M   'P 1'
#
loop_
_entity.id
_entity.type
_entity.pdbx_description
1 polymer ?
#
loop_
_entity_poly.entity_id
_entity_poly.type
_entity_poly.pdbx_seq_one_letter_code
_entity_poly.pdbx_strand_id
1 'polypeptide(L)'
;PEDSGEALFIIKEGKIQLYRISSEGRKLVTTTLGPGTVFGEMTLIGQGMYDSYAEATEKCAVYKMERVDLEKLLLEKPAVALRILDVLGRRLREVEARLEDVAFKTVAGRLASLLLRLTKEHGRIIRGFTHQNLADDIGTHRETATQTLTRFRAEGLVQTGRKRIEILDPEGLWQIANE
;
A
#
# COMPACT_ATOMS: atom_id res chain seq x y z
N PRO A 1 -17.35 4.01 2.91
CA PRO A 1 -17.71 5.09 1.95
C PRO A 1 -18.92 5.91 2.39
N GLU A 2 -19.99 5.27 2.88
CA GLU A 2 -21.24 5.95 3.28
C GLU A 2 -21.25 6.44 4.73
N ASP A 3 -20.31 5.98 5.55
CA ASP A 3 -20.15 6.47 6.92
C ASP A 3 -19.18 7.65 6.90
N SER A 4 -19.72 8.87 6.99
CA SER A 4 -18.98 10.13 7.03
C SER A 4 -18.33 10.38 8.39
N GLY A 5 -17.79 9.33 9.01
CA GLY A 5 -17.16 9.42 10.31
C GLY A 5 -16.03 10.43 10.29
N GLU A 6 -16.22 11.57 10.97
CA GLU A 6 -15.17 12.56 11.23
C GLU A 6 -14.25 12.04 12.34
N ALA A 7 -13.56 10.92 12.06
CA ALA A 7 -12.71 10.27 13.05
C ALA A 7 -11.38 9.85 12.44
N LEU A 8 -10.32 10.03 13.24
CA LEU A 8 -9.00 9.49 12.98
C LEU A 8 -8.90 8.11 13.62
N PHE A 9 -8.31 7.17 12.90
CA PHE A 9 -8.00 5.85 13.42
C PHE A 9 -6.50 5.68 13.56
N ILE A 10 -6.06 5.08 14.67
CA ILE A 10 -4.66 4.71 14.91
C ILE A 10 -4.57 3.19 14.98
N ILE A 11 -3.70 2.59 14.18
CA ILE A 11 -3.51 1.14 14.18
C ILE A 11 -2.66 0.74 15.38
N LYS A 12 -3.23 -0.04 16.29
CA LYS A 12 -2.50 -0.64 17.42
C LYS A 12 -1.85 -1.95 16.99
N GLU A 13 -2.63 -2.82 16.34
CA GLU A 13 -2.22 -4.15 15.89
C GLU A 13 -2.88 -4.49 14.56
N GLY A 14 -2.23 -5.34 13.76
CA GLY A 14 -2.72 -5.80 12.47
C GLY A 14 -2.32 -4.90 11.29
N LYS A 15 -2.94 -5.15 10.13
CA LYS A 15 -2.72 -4.44 8.86
C LYS A 15 -4.02 -4.00 8.21
N ILE A 16 -4.07 -2.74 7.81
CA ILE A 16 -5.19 -2.14 7.10
C ILE A 16 -4.75 -1.71 5.72
N GLN A 17 -5.49 -2.10 4.71
CA GLN A 17 -5.23 -1.77 3.33
C GLN A 17 -6.18 -0.67 2.88
N LEU A 18 -5.61 0.42 2.36
CA LEU A 18 -6.36 1.48 1.73
C LEU A 18 -6.36 1.26 0.22
N TYR A 19 -7.54 1.37 -0.40
CA TYR A 19 -7.69 1.11 -1.82
C TYR A 19 -8.80 1.95 -2.45
N ARG A 20 -8.75 2.06 -3.77
CA ARG A 20 -9.82 2.62 -4.61
C ARG A 20 -10.35 1.54 -5.54
N ILE A 21 -11.58 1.73 -5.99
CA ILE A 21 -12.22 0.88 -6.99
C ILE A 21 -12.48 1.74 -8.23
N SER A 22 -12.04 1.31 -9.41
CA SER A 22 -12.37 2.00 -10.67
C SER A 22 -13.85 1.79 -11.06
N SER A 23 -14.35 2.56 -12.02
CA SER A 23 -15.70 2.35 -12.60
C SER A 23 -15.91 0.93 -13.17
N GLU A 24 -14.83 0.26 -13.57
CA GLU A 24 -14.84 -1.14 -14.04
C GLU A 24 -14.75 -2.18 -12.90
N GLY A 25 -14.76 -1.76 -11.64
CA GLY A 25 -14.64 -2.64 -10.48
C GLY A 25 -13.20 -3.06 -10.14
N ARG A 26 -12.17 -2.43 -10.74
CA ARG A 26 -10.77 -2.78 -10.50
C ARG A 26 -10.28 -2.18 -9.19
N LYS A 27 -9.77 -3.03 -8.29
CA LYS A 27 -9.14 -2.61 -7.03
C LYS A 27 -7.73 -2.10 -7.30
N LEU A 28 -7.41 -0.89 -6.84
CA LEU A 28 -6.06 -0.34 -6.79
C LEU A 28 -5.70 -0.05 -5.34
N VAL A 29 -4.68 -0.73 -4.84
CA VAL A 29 -4.16 -0.51 -3.49
C VAL A 29 -3.35 0.76 -3.47
N THR A 30 -3.78 1.74 -2.69
CA THR A 30 -3.05 3.00 -2.54
C THR A 30 -1.95 2.85 -1.51
N THR A 31 -2.22 2.17 -0.39
CA THR A 31 -1.21 1.85 0.62
C THR A 31 -1.67 0.73 1.56
N THR A 32 -0.71 0.09 2.24
CA THR A 32 -0.95 -0.88 3.32
C THR A 32 -0.32 -0.32 4.59
N LEU A 33 -1.14 -0.18 5.62
CA LEU A 33 -0.83 0.47 6.88
C LEU A 33 -0.68 -0.56 8.00
N GLY A 34 0.33 -0.37 8.85
CA GLY A 34 0.61 -1.21 10.00
C GLY A 34 0.56 -0.46 11.33
N PRO A 35 0.97 -1.10 12.45
CA PRO A 35 0.95 -0.48 13.77
C PRO A 35 1.67 0.87 13.85
N GLY A 36 1.11 1.81 14.60
CA GLY A 36 1.65 3.16 14.79
C GLY A 36 1.34 4.14 13.65
N THR A 37 0.61 3.71 12.62
CA THR A 37 0.14 4.57 11.53
C THR A 37 -1.30 5.04 11.75
N VAL A 38 -1.69 6.09 11.02
CA VAL A 38 -3.02 6.70 11.09
C VAL A 38 -3.73 6.62 9.75
N PHE A 39 -5.07 6.51 9.79
CA PHE A 39 -5.93 6.59 8.61
C PHE A 39 -7.30 7.19 8.96
N GLY A 40 -8.09 7.57 7.94
CA GLY A 40 -9.36 8.28 8.13
C GLY A 40 -9.21 9.79 8.24
N GLU A 41 -7.99 10.30 8.09
CA GLU A 41 -7.62 11.72 8.13
C GLU A 41 -8.29 12.56 7.04
N MET A 42 -8.73 11.92 5.95
CA MET A 42 -9.20 12.61 4.75
C MET A 42 -10.38 13.55 5.07
N THR A 43 -11.36 13.09 5.86
CA THR A 43 -12.49 13.94 6.28
C THR A 43 -12.05 15.10 7.17
N LEU A 44 -11.03 14.90 8.00
CA LEU A 44 -10.53 15.89 8.96
C LEU A 44 -9.75 17.02 8.29
N ILE A 45 -9.08 16.74 7.17
CA ILE A 45 -8.31 17.72 6.39
C ILE A 45 -9.09 18.29 5.20
N GLY A 46 -10.41 18.06 5.14
CA GLY A 46 -11.28 18.57 4.07
C GLY A 46 -11.16 17.84 2.74
N GLN A 47 -10.51 16.67 2.70
CA GLN A 47 -10.51 15.79 1.53
C GLN A 47 -11.79 14.92 1.53
N GLY A 48 -12.53 14.96 0.42
CA GLY A 48 -13.66 14.05 0.23
C GLY A 48 -13.19 12.58 0.19
N MET A 49 -13.91 11.70 0.88
CA MET A 49 -13.65 10.24 0.87
C MET A 49 -14.19 9.51 -0.37
N TYR A 50 -14.43 10.23 -1.47
CA TYR A 50 -15.03 9.64 -2.66
C TYR A 50 -14.14 8.50 -3.18
N ASP A 51 -14.72 7.30 -3.25
CA ASP A 51 -14.11 6.06 -3.75
C ASP A 51 -12.82 5.62 -3.03
N SER A 52 -12.67 5.96 -1.75
CA SER A 52 -11.60 5.46 -0.88
C SER A 52 -12.16 4.49 0.15
N TYR A 53 -11.50 3.33 0.28
CA TYR A 53 -11.93 2.23 1.13
C TYR A 53 -10.79 1.82 2.06
N ALA A 54 -11.13 1.35 3.26
CA ALA A 54 -10.21 0.75 4.21
C ALA A 54 -10.68 -0.66 4.55
N GLU A 55 -9.80 -1.64 4.46
CA GLU A 55 -10.09 -3.05 4.75
C GLU A 55 -9.00 -3.64 5.65
N ALA A 56 -9.40 -4.33 6.71
CA ALA A 56 -8.48 -5.11 7.53
C ALA A 56 -8.06 -6.37 6.76
N THR A 57 -6.75 -6.55 6.53
CA THR A 57 -6.20 -7.73 5.83
C THR A 57 -5.85 -8.87 6.78
N GLU A 58 -5.87 -8.59 8.08
CA GLU A 58 -5.71 -9.53 9.18
C GLU A 58 -6.50 -9.04 10.41
N LYS A 59 -6.42 -9.76 11.53
CA LYS A 59 -7.06 -9.33 12.77
C LYS A 59 -6.42 -8.02 13.24
N CYS A 60 -7.21 -6.95 13.29
CA CYS A 60 -6.74 -5.61 13.66
C CYS A 60 -7.32 -5.14 14.99
N ALA A 61 -6.53 -4.35 15.73
CA ALA A 61 -7.00 -3.52 16.81
C ALA A 61 -6.68 -2.05 16.47
N VAL A 62 -7.69 -1.18 16.54
CA VAL A 62 -7.56 0.23 16.22
C VAL A 62 -8.11 1.10 17.34
N TYR A 63 -7.48 2.23 17.59
CA TYR A 63 -8.08 3.31 18.37
C TYR A 63 -8.85 4.21 17.42
N LYS A 64 -10.04 4.64 17.84
CA LYS A 64 -10.84 5.67 17.17
C LYS A 64 -10.72 6.96 17.99
N MET A 65 -10.47 8.07 17.32
CA MET A 65 -10.45 9.40 17.91
C MET A 65 -11.38 10.29 17.10
N GLU A 66 -12.39 10.85 17.75
CA GLU A 66 -13.30 11.80 17.11
C GLU A 66 -12.54 13.10 16.79
N ARG A 67 -12.97 13.81 15.75
CA ARG A 67 -12.38 15.09 15.33
C ARG A 67 -12.13 16.06 16.47
N VAL A 68 -13.15 16.27 17.30
CA VAL A 68 -13.11 17.26 18.39
C VAL A 68 -12.01 16.91 19.40
N ASP A 69 -11.79 15.62 19.65
CA ASP A 69 -10.73 15.18 20.57
C ASP A 69 -9.35 15.29 19.94
N LEU A 70 -9.24 15.05 18.63
CA LEU A 70 -8.00 15.30 17.90
C LEU A 70 -7.64 16.78 17.93
N GLU A 71 -8.57 17.67 17.59
CA GLU A 71 -8.33 19.12 17.57
C GLU A 71 -7.83 19.63 18.94
N LYS A 72 -8.46 19.18 20.04
CA LYS A 72 -8.00 19.47 21.40
C LYS A 72 -6.58 18.94 21.64
N LEU A 73 -6.32 17.68 21.29
CA LEU A 73 -4.99 17.07 21.46
C LEU A 73 -3.90 17.81 20.69
N LEU A 74 -4.19 18.27 19.46
CA LEU A 74 -3.22 19.00 18.65
C LEU A 74 -2.90 20.38 19.25
N LEU A 75 -3.90 21.06 19.81
CA LEU A 75 -3.72 22.34 20.50
C LEU A 75 -2.94 22.19 21.81
N GLU A 76 -3.24 21.15 22.59
CA GLU A 76 -2.55 20.87 23.86
C GLU A 76 -1.13 20.33 23.65
N LYS A 77 -0.91 19.55 22.59
CA LYS A 77 0.36 18.88 22.28
C LYS A 77 0.76 19.09 20.82
N PRO A 78 1.27 20.27 20.44
CA PRO A 78 1.66 20.57 19.05
C PRO A 78 2.71 19.61 18.46
N ALA A 79 3.53 18.98 19.30
CA ALA A 79 4.46 17.94 18.86
C ALA A 79 3.76 16.75 18.17
N VAL A 80 2.51 16.44 18.54
CA VAL A 80 1.70 15.40 17.88
C VAL A 80 1.37 15.81 16.44
N ALA A 81 1.05 17.09 16.21
CA ALA A 81 0.78 17.62 14.87
C ALA A 81 1.99 17.45 13.93
N LEU A 82 3.19 17.76 14.43
CA LEU A 82 4.44 17.59 13.68
C LEU A 82 4.67 16.11 13.30
N ARG A 83 4.39 15.18 14.20
CA ARG A 83 4.50 13.73 13.90
C ARG A 83 3.48 13.26 12.87
N ILE A 84 2.26 13.79 12.90
CA ILE A 84 1.25 13.51 11.88
C ILE A 84 1.73 14.05 10.52
N LEU A 85 2.25 15.28 10.47
CA LEU A 85 2.81 15.86 9.24
C LEU A 85 3.96 15.01 8.66
N ASP A 86 4.86 14.50 9.50
CA ASP A 86 5.93 13.59 9.07
C ASP A 86 5.38 12.30 8.45
N VAL A 87 4.30 11.73 9.01
CA VAL A 87 3.63 10.54 8.47
C VAL A 87 2.97 10.85 7.14
N LEU A 88 2.23 11.96 7.05
CA LEU A 88 1.56 12.39 5.81
C LEU A 88 2.58 12.71 4.70
N GLY A 89 3.69 13.38 5.03
CA GLY A 89 4.75 13.68 4.06
C GLY A 89 5.45 12.44 3.52
N ARG A 90 5.66 11.41 4.34
CA ARG A 90 6.16 10.09 3.86
C ARG A 90 5.16 9.44 2.91
N ARG A 91 3.88 9.44 3.27
CA ARG A 91 2.83 8.85 2.45
C ARG A 91 2.66 9.57 1.12
N LEU A 92 2.77 10.90 1.10
CA LEU A 92 2.73 11.68 -0.14
C LEU A 92 3.86 11.27 -1.08
N ARG A 93 5.11 11.18 -0.57
CA ARG A 93 6.26 10.72 -1.37
C ARG A 93 6.08 9.31 -1.91
N GLU A 94 5.48 8.40 -1.13
CA GLU A 94 5.19 7.04 -1.60
C GLU A 94 4.15 7.03 -2.73
N VAL A 95 3.15 7.90 -2.66
CA VAL A 95 2.14 8.05 -3.73
C VAL A 95 2.77 8.66 -4.98
N GLU A 96 3.61 9.67 -4.84
CA GLU A 96 4.35 10.28 -5.96
C GLU A 96 5.25 9.26 -6.68
N ALA A 97 6.00 8.45 -5.92
CA ALA A 97 6.82 7.38 -6.50
C ALA A 97 5.98 6.32 -7.23
N ARG A 98 4.82 5.94 -6.68
CA ARG A 98 3.89 5.03 -7.37
C ARG A 98 3.30 5.66 -8.63
N LEU A 99 3.04 6.97 -8.63
CA LEU A 99 2.54 7.69 -9.80
C LEU A 99 3.58 7.71 -10.92
N GLU A 100 4.85 7.94 -10.57
CA GLU A 100 5.98 7.85 -11.50
C GLU A 100 6.09 6.44 -12.10
N ASP A 101 6.03 5.41 -11.25
CA ASP A 101 6.01 4.01 -11.69
C ASP A 101 4.86 3.73 -12.69
N VAL A 102 3.66 4.25 -12.44
CA VAL A 102 2.50 4.08 -13.34
C VAL A 102 2.68 4.85 -14.64
N ALA A 103 3.25 6.06 -14.59
CA ALA A 103 3.39 6.93 -15.75
C ALA A 103 4.50 6.46 -16.70
N PHE A 104 5.59 5.91 -16.16
CA PHE A 104 6.81 5.66 -16.95
C PHE A 104 7.20 4.19 -17.06
N LYS A 105 6.73 3.30 -16.18
CA LYS A 105 7.15 1.89 -16.20
C LYS A 105 6.12 0.95 -16.81
N THR A 106 6.64 -0.08 -17.46
CA THR A 106 5.83 -1.22 -17.90
C THR A 106 5.25 -2.00 -16.70
N VAL A 107 4.25 -2.85 -16.94
CA VAL A 107 3.71 -3.75 -15.89
C VAL A 107 4.81 -4.62 -15.28
N ALA A 108 5.79 -5.06 -16.08
CA ALA A 108 6.95 -5.80 -15.61
C ALA A 108 7.82 -4.95 -14.67
N GLY A 109 8.16 -3.72 -15.08
CA GLY A 109 8.95 -2.80 -14.23
C GLY A 109 8.26 -2.46 -12.92
N ARG A 110 6.93 -2.26 -12.94
CA ARG A 110 6.13 -2.06 -11.71
C ARG A 110 6.12 -3.28 -10.81
N LEU A 111 5.95 -4.48 -11.37
CA LEU A 111 5.98 -5.72 -10.58
C LEU A 111 7.37 -5.96 -9.97
N ALA A 112 8.44 -5.71 -10.72
CA ALA A 112 9.80 -5.80 -10.21
C ALA A 112 10.06 -4.79 -9.08
N SER A 113 9.64 -3.54 -9.26
CA SER A 113 9.71 -2.49 -8.23
C SER A 113 8.96 -2.90 -6.95
N LEU A 114 7.75 -3.45 -7.10
CA LEU A 114 6.95 -3.97 -5.98
C LEU A 114 7.69 -5.10 -5.25
N LEU A 115 8.18 -6.11 -5.97
CA LEU A 115 8.89 -7.24 -5.36
C LEU A 115 10.13 -6.78 -4.59
N LEU A 116 10.93 -5.88 -5.16
CA LEU A 116 12.09 -5.28 -4.49
C LEU A 116 11.68 -4.51 -3.22
N ARG A 117 10.59 -3.74 -3.26
CA ARG A 117 10.06 -3.07 -2.07
C ARG A 117 9.66 -4.07 -0.99
N LEU A 118 8.92 -5.12 -1.34
CA LEU A 118 8.49 -6.15 -0.39
C LEU A 118 9.66 -6.90 0.26
N THR A 119 10.81 -6.99 -0.42
CA THR A 119 11.99 -7.59 0.22
C THR A 119 12.56 -6.78 1.39
N LYS A 120 12.33 -5.46 1.41
CA LYS A 120 12.75 -4.62 2.54
C LYS A 120 11.96 -4.95 3.82
N GLU A 121 10.72 -5.39 3.67
CA GLU A 121 9.83 -5.73 4.80
C GLU A 121 9.88 -7.21 5.18
N HIS A 122 9.98 -8.09 4.19
CA HIS A 122 9.86 -9.55 4.38
C HIS A 122 11.18 -10.32 4.23
N GLY A 123 12.25 -9.65 3.80
CA GLY A 123 13.46 -10.31 3.31
C GLY A 123 13.26 -10.93 1.93
N ARG A 124 14.21 -11.77 1.50
CA ARG A 124 14.17 -12.40 0.15
C ARG A 124 13.00 -13.35 -0.07
N ILE A 125 12.37 -13.84 1.00
CA ILE A 125 11.23 -14.77 0.93
C ILE A 125 9.96 -14.01 1.35
N ILE A 126 9.22 -13.56 0.36
CA ILE A 126 7.96 -12.86 0.53
C ILE A 126 6.86 -13.92 0.74
N ARG A 127 6.07 -13.77 1.80
CA ARG A 127 4.98 -14.70 2.16
C ARG A 127 3.66 -13.96 2.28
N GLY A 128 2.56 -14.67 2.01
CA GLY A 128 1.20 -14.18 2.22
C GLY A 128 0.58 -13.46 1.01
N PHE A 129 1.38 -13.13 -0.01
CA PHE A 129 0.90 -12.46 -1.22
C PHE A 129 0.35 -13.46 -2.23
N THR A 130 -0.86 -13.20 -2.71
CA THR A 130 -1.44 -13.87 -3.88
C THR A 130 -1.16 -13.07 -5.15
N HIS A 131 -1.33 -13.69 -6.32
CA HIS A 131 -1.22 -12.97 -7.59
C HIS A 131 -2.26 -11.84 -7.72
N GLN A 132 -3.43 -12.00 -7.08
CA GLN A 132 -4.43 -10.92 -7.03
C GLN A 132 -3.89 -9.74 -6.22
N ASN A 133 -3.28 -9.98 -5.05
CA ASN A 133 -2.72 -8.90 -4.23
C ASN A 133 -1.66 -8.10 -5.01
N LEU A 134 -0.77 -8.79 -5.72
CA LEU A 134 0.26 -8.13 -6.52
C LEU A 134 -0.34 -7.33 -7.67
N ALA A 135 -1.40 -7.85 -8.30
CA ALA A 135 -2.12 -7.17 -9.36
C ALA A 135 -2.79 -5.89 -8.85
N ASP A 136 -3.46 -5.97 -7.69
CA ASP A 136 -4.10 -4.82 -7.05
C ASP A 136 -3.06 -3.76 -6.63
N ASP A 137 -1.87 -4.18 -6.17
CA ASP A 137 -0.78 -3.27 -5.77
C ASP A 137 -0.14 -2.51 -6.94
N ILE A 138 -0.07 -3.12 -8.13
CA ILE A 138 0.46 -2.48 -9.34
C ILE A 138 -0.63 -1.98 -10.29
N GLY A 139 -1.91 -2.08 -9.90
CA GLY A 139 -3.05 -1.59 -10.68
C GLY A 139 -3.26 -2.31 -12.01
N THR A 140 -2.98 -3.61 -12.09
CA THR A 140 -3.17 -4.42 -13.31
C THR A 140 -4.19 -5.55 -13.10
N HIS A 141 -4.51 -6.30 -14.16
CA HIS A 141 -5.34 -7.50 -14.03
C HIS A 141 -4.52 -8.67 -13.47
N ARG A 142 -5.17 -9.52 -12.67
CA ARG A 142 -4.54 -10.73 -12.09
C ARG A 142 -3.87 -11.61 -13.14
N GLU A 143 -4.48 -11.75 -14.31
CA GLU A 143 -3.93 -12.54 -15.39
C GLU A 143 -2.60 -11.97 -15.87
N THR A 144 -2.54 -10.66 -16.12
CA THR A 144 -1.30 -9.97 -16.52
C THR A 144 -0.20 -10.13 -15.46
N ALA A 145 -0.52 -9.92 -14.18
CA ALA A 145 0.46 -10.13 -13.10
C ALA A 145 0.96 -11.58 -13.04
N THR A 146 0.07 -12.56 -13.28
CA THR A 146 0.40 -13.99 -13.31
C THR A 146 1.33 -14.31 -14.49
N GLN A 147 1.06 -13.76 -15.68
CA GLN A 147 1.90 -13.94 -16.86
C GLN A 147 3.30 -13.34 -16.63
N THR A 148 3.38 -12.13 -16.08
CA THR A 148 4.66 -11.49 -15.75
C THR A 148 5.46 -12.28 -14.70
N LEU A 149 4.82 -12.75 -13.63
CA LEU A 149 5.47 -13.62 -12.62
C LEU A 149 5.98 -14.93 -13.23
N THR A 150 5.22 -15.51 -14.15
CA THR A 150 5.62 -16.74 -14.85
C THR A 150 6.85 -16.49 -15.71
N ARG A 151 6.92 -15.33 -16.37
CA ARG A 151 8.08 -14.89 -17.14
C ARG A 151 9.31 -14.71 -16.23
N PHE A 152 9.19 -13.96 -15.13
CA PHE A 152 10.27 -13.77 -14.16
C PHE A 152 10.80 -15.10 -13.60
N ARG A 153 9.92 -16.09 -13.40
CA ARG A 153 10.34 -17.42 -12.98
C ARG A 153 11.11 -18.16 -14.08
N ALA A 154 10.67 -18.07 -15.33
CA ALA A 154 11.37 -18.68 -16.46
C ALA A 154 12.75 -18.06 -16.70
N GLU A 155 12.90 -16.76 -16.43
CA GLU A 155 14.16 -16.00 -16.49
C GLU A 155 15.05 -16.22 -15.25
N GLY A 156 14.61 -17.00 -14.26
CA GLY A 156 15.39 -17.29 -13.06
C GLY A 156 15.47 -16.15 -12.04
N LEU A 157 14.66 -15.09 -12.20
CA LEU A 157 14.65 -13.92 -11.31
C LEU A 157 13.98 -14.22 -9.96
N VAL A 158 12.95 -15.08 -9.99
CA VAL A 158 12.16 -15.47 -8.81
C VAL A 158 11.80 -16.94 -8.83
N GLN A 159 11.56 -17.51 -7.65
CA GLN A 159 10.91 -18.80 -7.49
C GLN A 159 9.54 -18.62 -6.83
N THR A 160 8.50 -19.24 -7.37
CA THR A 160 7.13 -19.13 -6.86
C THR A 160 6.65 -20.43 -6.22
N GLY A 161 5.88 -20.30 -5.14
CA GLY A 161 5.21 -21.38 -4.43
C GLY A 161 3.86 -20.91 -3.86
N ARG A 162 3.18 -21.75 -3.07
CA ARG A 162 1.87 -21.40 -2.51
C ARG A 162 1.97 -20.18 -1.57
N LYS A 163 1.44 -19.03 -2.00
CA LYS A 163 1.55 -17.73 -1.30
C LYS A 163 2.99 -17.39 -0.87
N ARG A 164 3.97 -17.81 -1.66
CA ARG A 164 5.40 -17.65 -1.39
C ARG A 164 6.11 -17.23 -2.67
N ILE A 165 6.91 -16.18 -2.60
CA ILE A 165 7.78 -15.74 -3.69
C ILE A 165 9.17 -15.53 -3.11
N GLU A 166 10.16 -16.19 -3.69
CA GLU A 166 11.55 -16.07 -3.32
C GLU A 166 12.30 -15.32 -4.41
N ILE A 167 13.00 -14.26 -4.04
CA ILE A 167 13.81 -13.46 -4.95
C ILE A 167 15.16 -14.13 -5.11
N LEU A 168 15.45 -14.59 -6.32
CA LEU A 168 16.69 -15.26 -6.69
C LEU A 168 17.73 -14.27 -7.21
N ASP A 169 17.30 -13.33 -8.05
CA ASP A 169 18.15 -12.29 -8.64
C ASP A 169 17.56 -10.89 -8.41
N PRO A 170 17.93 -10.22 -7.31
CA PRO A 170 17.53 -8.84 -7.06
C PRO A 170 18.07 -7.84 -8.09
N GLU A 171 19.23 -8.12 -8.70
CA GLU A 171 19.87 -7.20 -9.64
C GLU A 171 19.14 -7.21 -10.98
N GLY A 172 18.81 -8.39 -11.51
CA GLY A 172 17.98 -8.53 -12.70
C GLY A 172 16.60 -7.90 -12.54
N LEU A 173 15.98 -8.03 -11.35
CA LEU A 173 14.73 -7.30 -11.05
C LEU A 173 14.95 -5.79 -11.00
N TRP A 174 16.08 -5.32 -10.49
CA TRP A 174 16.39 -3.89 -10.44
C TRP A 174 16.57 -3.30 -11.84
N GLN A 175 17.19 -4.04 -12.76
CA GLN A 175 17.30 -3.62 -14.16
C GLN A 175 15.92 -3.49 -14.81
N ILE A 176 15.06 -4.52 -14.71
CA ILE A 176 13.69 -4.49 -15.25
C ILE A 176 12.86 -3.37 -14.61
N ALA A 177 13.11 -3.05 -13.34
CA ALA A 177 12.42 -1.98 -12.63
C ALA A 177 12.78 -0.57 -13.14
N ASN A 178 13.91 -0.40 -13.84
CA ASN A 178 14.42 0.89 -14.31
C ASN A 178 14.63 0.97 -15.83
N GLU A 179 14.17 -0.04 -16.58
CA GLU A 179 13.95 0.03 -18.04
C GLU A 179 12.69 0.83 -18.38
#